data_AF-A0A933UFL6-F1
#
_entry.id   AF-A0A933UFL6-F1
#
_cell.length_a   1.000
_cell.length_b   1.000
_cell.length_c   1.000
_cell.angle_alpha   90.00
_cell.angle_beta   90.00
_cell.angle_gamma   90.00
#
_symmetry.space_group_name_H-M   'P 1'
#
loop_
_entity.id
_entity.type
_entity.pdbx_description
1 polymer ?
#
loop_
_entity_poly.entity_id
_entity_poly.type
_entity_poly.pdbx_seq_one_letter_code
_entity_poly.pdbx_strand_id
1 'polypeptide(L)'
;MHQGRQERAVLAVLVDNHRRVVGRRELARQAGLAELSDRRCDSVLVGVRRMLGPDSIVTVRSRGWMIAEHAMPKAVELLDSFTD
;
A
#
# COMPACT_ATOMS: atom_id res chain seq x y z
N MET A 1 6.45 16.32 -6.53
CA MET A 1 5.85 15.81 -5.28
C MET A 1 6.30 14.37 -5.05
N HIS A 2 7.03 14.05 -3.97
CA HIS A 2 7.50 12.68 -3.71
C HIS A 2 6.41 11.75 -3.13
N GLN A 3 5.34 12.33 -2.60
CA GLN A 3 4.20 11.68 -1.96
C GLN A 3 3.16 11.08 -2.94
N GLY A 4 3.49 10.96 -4.23
CA GLY A 4 2.68 10.16 -5.17
C GLY A 4 3.38 8.84 -5.50
N ARG A 5 4.71 8.85 -5.57
CA ARG A 5 5.50 7.67 -5.94
C ARG A 5 5.52 6.60 -4.86
N GLN A 6 5.59 6.98 -3.59
CA GLN A 6 5.66 6.02 -2.47
C GLN A 6 4.31 5.32 -2.29
N GLU A 7 3.22 6.08 -2.38
CA GLU A 7 1.84 5.61 -2.32
C GLU A 7 1.55 4.65 -3.46
N ARG A 8 1.94 5.01 -4.69
CA ARG A 8 1.88 4.10 -5.85
C ARG A 8 2.65 2.80 -5.60
N ALA A 9 3.89 2.89 -5.12
CA ALA A 9 4.73 1.72 -4.89
C ALA A 9 4.14 0.79 -3.82
N VAL A 10 3.65 1.35 -2.70
CA VAL A 10 2.95 0.57 -1.65
C VAL A 10 1.66 -0.05 -2.20
N LEU A 11 0.89 0.69 -2.98
CA LEU A 11 -0.34 0.21 -3.60
C LEU A 11 -0.08 -0.96 -4.55
N ALA A 12 0.95 -0.86 -5.40
CA ALA A 12 1.35 -1.94 -6.32
C ALA A 12 1.69 -3.23 -5.56
N VAL A 13 2.50 -3.13 -4.50
CA VAL A 13 2.85 -4.29 -3.66
C VAL A 13 1.61 -4.93 -3.03
N LEU A 14 0.64 -4.14 -2.56
CA LEU A 14 -0.59 -4.68 -1.96
C LEU A 14 -1.48 -5.37 -3.02
N VAL A 15 -1.58 -4.81 -4.23
CA VAL A 15 -2.35 -5.39 -5.35
C VAL A 15 -1.72 -6.70 -5.83
N ASP A 16 -0.39 -6.73 -6.01
CA ASP A 16 0.36 -7.93 -6.41
C ASP A 16 0.21 -9.08 -5.40
N ASN A 17 -0.03 -8.73 -4.14
CA ASN A 17 -0.16 -9.67 -3.02
C ASN A 17 -1.58 -9.73 -2.43
N HIS A 18 -2.61 -9.37 -3.20
CA HIS A 18 -4.00 -9.21 -2.72
C HIS A 18 -4.65 -10.46 -2.10
N ARG A 19 -4.01 -11.63 -2.17
CA ARG A 19 -4.49 -12.89 -1.55
C ARG A 19 -3.78 -13.24 -0.25
N ARG A 20 -2.87 -12.41 0.24
CA ARG A 20 -2.10 -12.69 1.45
C ARG A 20 -1.76 -11.43 2.23
N VAL A 21 -1.31 -11.64 3.46
CA VAL A 21 -0.77 -10.57 4.32
C VAL A 21 0.68 -10.28 3.92
N VAL A 22 1.00 -9.00 3.74
CA VAL A 22 2.36 -8.52 3.50
C VAL A 22 2.90 -7.88 4.78
N GLY A 23 4.01 -8.40 5.29
CA GLY A 23 4.64 -7.89 6.51
C GLY A 23 5.35 -6.55 6.32
N ARG A 24 5.58 -5.80 7.40
CA ARG A 24 6.20 -4.45 7.32
C ARG A 24 7.54 -4.43 6.59
N ARG A 25 8.48 -5.30 6.97
CA ARG A 25 9.80 -5.35 6.34
C ARG A 25 9.72 -5.75 4.86
N GLU A 26 8.81 -6.66 4.54
CA GLU A 26 8.56 -7.08 3.16
C GLU A 26 7.99 -5.93 2.33
N LEU A 27 6.95 -5.27 2.84
CA LEU A 27 6.30 -4.13 2.20
C LEU A 27 7.30 -3.00 1.97
N ALA A 28 8.07 -2.64 2.99
CA ALA A 28 9.08 -1.60 2.89
C ALA A 28 10.16 -1.95 1.85
N ARG A 29 10.62 -3.20 1.81
CA ARG A 29 11.61 -3.65 0.81
C ARG A 29 11.05 -3.59 -0.61
N GLN A 30 9.86 -4.13 -0.85
CA GLN A 30 9.29 -4.16 -2.19
C GLN A 30 8.86 -2.78 -2.70
N ALA A 31 8.41 -1.89 -1.80
CA ALA A 31 8.02 -0.53 -2.14
C ALA A 31 9.20 0.47 -2.18
N GLY A 32 10.45 0.02 -1.97
CA GLY A 32 11.62 0.90 -1.98
C GLY A 32 11.72 1.85 -0.78
N LEU A 33 11.11 1.49 0.36
CA LEU A 33 11.10 2.23 1.61
C LEU A 33 12.07 1.67 2.67
N ALA A 34 12.85 0.64 2.35
CA ALA A 34 13.69 -0.09 3.32
C ALA A 34 14.71 0.79 4.07
N GLU A 35 15.24 1.83 3.41
CA GLU A 35 16.18 2.79 3.98
C GLU A 35 15.48 3.93 4.77
N LEU A 36 14.14 3.89 4.84
CA LEU A 36 13.34 4.88 5.55
C LEU A 36 12.90 4.34 6.90
N SER A 37 12.50 5.24 7.81
CA SER A 37 12.03 4.83 9.14
C SER A 37 10.74 4.01 9.05
N ASP A 38 10.52 3.12 10.02
CA ASP A 38 9.27 2.34 10.13
C ASP A 38 8.02 3.23 10.06
N ARG A 39 8.09 4.42 10.66
CA ARG A 39 7.01 5.42 10.63
C ARG A 39 6.66 5.90 9.23
N ARG A 40 7.61 5.87 8.29
CA ARG A 40 7.36 6.25 6.89
C ARG A 40 6.43 5.25 6.22
N CYS A 41 6.64 3.95 6.41
CA CYS A 41 5.75 2.92 5.86
C CYS A 41 4.31 3.12 6.36
N ASP A 42 4.16 3.33 7.67
CA ASP A 42 2.83 3.58 8.27
C ASP A 42 2.19 4.88 7.72
N SER A 43 2.99 5.94 7.53
CA SER A 43 2.50 7.21 6.96
C SER A 43 2.03 7.06 5.51
N VAL A 44 2.77 6.32 4.68
CA VAL A 44 2.39 6.05 3.29
C VAL A 44 1.12 5.20 3.23
N LEU A 45 0.97 4.20 4.12
CA LEU A 45 -0.27 3.41 4.22
C LEU A 45 -1.49 4.27 4.58
N VAL A 46 -1.32 5.29 5.43
CA VAL A 46 -2.38 6.28 5.70
C VAL A 46 -2.72 7.07 4.43
N GLY A 47 -1.72 7.46 3.64
CA GLY A 47 -1.91 8.09 2.33
C GLY A 47 -2.75 7.24 1.38
N VAL A 48 -2.37 5.97 1.21
CA VAL A 48 -3.10 5.01 0.35
C VAL A 48 -4.55 4.83 0.82
N ARG A 49 -4.80 4.71 2.14
CA ARG A 49 -6.17 4.63 2.69
C ARG A 49 -7.00 5.87 2.35
N ARG A 50 -6.42 7.07 2.36
CA ARG A 50 -7.17 8.30 1.99
C ARG A 50 -7.61 8.29 0.53
N MET A 51 -6.83 7.67 -0.35
CA MET A 51 -7.14 7.59 -1.78
C MET A 51 -8.21 6.52 -2.06
N LEU A 52 -8.10 5.35 -1.42
CA LEU A 52 -9.01 4.23 -1.67
C LEU A 52 -10.29 4.28 -0.83
N GLY A 53 -10.19 4.71 0.42
CA GLY A 53 -11.23 4.64 1.44
C GLY A 53 -10.69 4.03 2.74
N PRO A 54 -11.30 4.33 3.90
CA PRO A 54 -10.77 3.96 5.21
C PRO A 54 -10.60 2.44 5.42
N ASP A 55 -11.50 1.63 4.85
CA ASP A 55 -11.54 0.17 5.03
C ASP A 55 -10.82 -0.62 3.91
N SER A 56 -10.13 0.09 3.02
CA SER A 56 -9.45 -0.49 1.85
C SER A 56 -8.22 -1.33 2.18
N ILE A 57 -7.58 -1.08 3.33
CA ILE A 57 -6.40 -1.81 3.79
C ILE A 57 -6.70 -2.42 5.15
N VAL A 58 -6.78 -3.74 5.18
CA VAL A 58 -6.98 -4.54 6.38
C VAL A 58 -5.65 -4.65 7.14
N THR A 59 -5.64 -4.19 8.38
CA THR A 59 -4.52 -4.43 9.30
C THR A 59 -4.68 -5.79 9.94
N VAL A 60 -3.70 -6.67 9.72
CA VAL A 60 -3.65 -7.98 10.36
C VAL A 60 -2.63 -7.93 11.48
N ARG A 61 -3.14 -7.87 12.73
CA ARG A 61 -2.37 -7.62 13.95
C ARG A 61 -1.01 -8.32 13.96
N SER A 62 0.06 -7.52 14.12
CA SER A 62 1.47 -7.94 14.16
C SER A 62 1.99 -8.69 12.92
N ARG A 63 1.14 -9.05 11.95
CA ARG A 63 1.51 -9.76 10.73
C ARG A 63 1.73 -8.81 9.55
N GLY A 64 0.96 -7.72 9.47
CA GLY A 64 1.11 -6.72 8.42
C GLY A 64 -0.23 -6.27 7.85
N TRP A 65 -0.28 -6.10 6.53
CA TRP A 65 -1.43 -5.52 5.83
C TRP A 65 -1.83 -6.32 4.61
N MET A 66 -3.10 -6.20 4.24
CA MET A 66 -3.69 -6.80 3.04
C MET A 66 -4.67 -5.79 2.45
N ILE A 67 -4.77 -5.73 1.12
CA ILE A 67 -5.84 -4.97 0.48
C ILE A 67 -7.18 -5.72 0.63
N ALA A 68 -8.24 -4.99 0.96
CA ALA A 68 -9.57 -5.57 1.04
C ALA A 68 -10.09 -5.91 -0.37
N GLU A 69 -10.79 -7.03 -0.51
CA GLU A 69 -11.30 -7.49 -1.81
C GLU A 69 -12.17 -6.44 -2.51
N HIS A 70 -13.05 -5.77 -1.77
CA HIS A 70 -13.91 -4.71 -2.30
C HIS A 70 -13.14 -3.48 -2.83
N ALA A 71 -11.89 -3.28 -2.38
CA ALA A 71 -11.07 -2.14 -2.78
C ALA A 71 -10.22 -2.43 -4.03
N MET A 72 -10.14 -3.69 -4.48
CA MET A 72 -9.33 -4.10 -5.63
C MET A 72 -9.65 -3.34 -6.92
N PRO A 73 -10.94 -3.17 -7.33
CA PRO A 73 -11.24 -2.47 -8.59
C PRO A 73 -10.69 -1.04 -8.60
N LYS A 74 -10.92 -0.29 -7.52
CA LYS A 74 -10.44 1.09 -7.37
C LYS A 74 -8.91 1.17 -7.26
N ALA A 75 -8.28 0.18 -6.63
CA ALA A 75 -6.84 0.12 -6.50
C ALA A 75 -6.14 -0.08 -7.85
N VAL A 76 -6.70 -0.92 -8.72
CA VAL A 76 -6.21 -1.11 -10.08
C VAL A 76 -6.39 0.17 -10.90
N GLU A 77 -7.59 0.77 -10.88
CA GLU A 77 -7.87 2.06 -11.55
C GLU A 77 -6.88 3.15 -11.13
N LEU A 78 -6.61 3.25 -9.84
CA LEU A 78 -5.69 4.24 -9.30
C LEU A 78 -4.24 3.98 -9.73
N LEU A 79 -3.81 2.72 -9.82
CA LEU A 79 -2.48 2.37 -10.33
C LEU A 79 -2.28 2.76 -11.80
N ASP A 80 -3.32 2.57 -12.61
CA ASP A 80 -3.31 2.93 -14.03
C ASP A 80 -3.19 4.45 -14.19
N SER A 81 -3.90 5.24 -13.38
CA SER A 81 -3.82 6.71 -13.39
C SER A 81 -2.45 7.30 -13.03
N PHE A 82 -1.55 6.52 -12.42
CA PHE A 82 -0.18 6.96 -12.14
C PHE A 82 0.80 6.72 -13.30
N THR A 83 0.33 6.08 -14.38
CA THR A 83 1.14 5.75 -15.56
C THR A 83 0.90 6.75 -16.71
N ASP A 84 -0.15 7.58 -16.61
CA ASP A 84 -0.43 8.74 -17.46
C ASP A 84 0.40 9.99 -17.10
#